data_AF-A0A962IAI3-F1
#
_entry.id   AF-A0A962IAI3-F1
#
_cell.length_a   1.000
_cell.length_b   1.000
_cell.length_c   1.000
_cell.angle_alpha   90.00
_cell.angle_beta   90.00
_cell.angle_gamma   90.00
#
_symmetry.space_group_name_H-M   'P 1'
#
loop_
_entity.id
_entity.type
_entity.pdbx_description
1 polymer ?
#
loop_
_entity_poly.entity_id
_entity_poly.type
_entity_poly.pdbx_seq_one_letter_code
_entity_poly.pdbx_strand_id
1 'polypeptide(L)'
;MPKLRGLAAGFVLTLALGACSGGGGNGDPIGSAPPPTAPPPGSGDSGCTGSCATADSRLTTGEIQQIIAQAVSEAQANGVNATIAVVDRVGNVLAVFRMRGALDLVTITSERGVTGGLENLTVPGELAAIAKAITGAYLSSEGNAFTTRTANQIVQEHFNPGEFNAPAGPLFGVQFSQLPCSDMSQRLVDGSIGPKRSPLGLSADPGGLPLFKDGTPVGGIGVAADPIYGLDLVISNTDRDVDELIATAGTFGFAPPVDRRGDRITVDGKVFRFSDVSFADLSSSPGSGNFADIDGSFGRLIPVPAYFDGQIVPGTAFGTAASGFRADTQFFGAEDAFILVDQNNANRYPPRAGTDGANALTATEAETILREALKIANRARA
;
A
#
# COMPACT_ATOMS: atom_id res chain seq x y z
N MET A 1 33.34 19.51 -79.78
CA MET A 1 31.90 19.19 -79.89
C MET A 1 31.78 17.67 -79.96
N PRO A 2 30.85 16.95 -79.29
CA PRO A 2 29.80 17.31 -78.30
C PRO A 2 30.04 16.67 -76.91
N LYS A 3 29.76 17.36 -75.79
CA LYS A 3 28.63 17.17 -74.86
C LYS A 3 28.09 15.73 -74.70
N LEU A 4 28.34 15.14 -73.51
CA LEU A 4 27.40 14.21 -72.88
C LEU A 4 27.08 14.69 -71.46
N ARG A 5 25.79 14.82 -71.19
CA ARG A 5 25.16 15.13 -69.90
C ARG A 5 24.93 13.81 -69.14
N GLY A 6 25.00 13.82 -67.82
CA GLY A 6 24.59 12.66 -67.02
C GLY A 6 24.61 12.92 -65.51
N LEU A 7 23.50 13.43 -65.00
CA LEU A 7 22.96 13.40 -63.63
C LEU A 7 23.92 13.49 -62.42
N ALA A 8 23.85 14.63 -61.73
CA ALA A 8 24.20 14.74 -60.32
C ALA A 8 23.10 14.07 -59.47
N ALA A 9 23.43 12.97 -58.78
CA ALA A 9 22.59 12.40 -57.73
C ALA A 9 22.90 13.14 -56.42
N GLY A 10 21.93 13.91 -55.93
CA GLY A 10 22.00 14.56 -54.62
C GLY A 10 21.91 13.52 -53.51
N PHE A 11 22.94 13.47 -52.66
CA PHE A 11 22.96 12.66 -51.45
C PHE A 11 22.15 13.41 -50.37
N VAL A 12 20.86 13.08 -50.24
CA VAL A 12 20.05 13.54 -49.11
C VAL A 12 20.46 12.71 -47.90
N LEU A 13 21.25 13.30 -47.02
CA LEU A 13 21.58 12.76 -45.71
C LEU A 13 20.36 12.93 -44.80
N THR A 14 19.41 11.99 -44.86
CA THR A 14 18.36 11.85 -43.86
C THR A 14 19.01 11.42 -42.53
N LEU A 15 19.19 12.37 -41.60
CA LEU A 15 19.37 12.06 -40.19
C LEU A 15 18.08 11.41 -39.68
N ALA A 16 18.02 10.08 -39.70
CA ALA A 16 17.06 9.34 -38.90
C ALA A 16 17.51 9.47 -37.44
N LEU A 17 16.76 10.23 -36.65
CA LEU A 17 16.80 10.15 -35.19
C LEU A 17 16.31 8.75 -34.78
N GLY A 18 17.23 7.79 -34.79
CA GLY A 18 17.08 6.55 -34.04
C GLY A 18 17.62 6.78 -32.62
N ALA A 19 16.87 6.28 -31.64
CA ALA A 19 17.17 6.22 -30.21
C ALA A 19 16.83 7.48 -29.38
N CYS A 20 15.58 7.49 -28.90
CA CYS A 20 15.30 7.39 -27.46
C CYS A 20 14.11 6.42 -27.30
N SER A 21 14.36 5.14 -27.56
CA SER A 21 13.55 4.07 -26.99
C SER A 21 13.81 4.13 -25.48
N GLY A 22 12.86 4.67 -24.71
CA GLY A 22 12.91 4.61 -23.25
C GLY A 22 13.19 3.17 -22.84
N GLY A 23 14.26 2.98 -22.08
CA GLY A 23 14.68 1.67 -21.61
C GLY A 23 13.55 1.07 -20.78
N GLY A 24 12.86 0.08 -21.35
CA GLY A 24 12.00 -0.82 -20.60
C GLY A 24 12.90 -1.60 -19.64
N GLY A 25 13.05 -1.09 -18.42
CA GLY A 25 13.56 -1.89 -17.33
C GLY A 25 12.54 -3.00 -17.10
N ASN A 26 12.79 -4.19 -17.65
CA ASN A 26 12.08 -5.39 -17.21
C ASN A 26 12.36 -5.52 -15.72
N GLY A 27 11.42 -5.05 -14.88
CA GLY A 27 11.52 -5.34 -13.46
C GLY A 27 11.38 -6.85 -13.30
N ASP A 28 12.15 -7.40 -12.39
CA ASP A 28 12.16 -8.84 -12.16
C ASP A 28 10.80 -9.25 -11.55
N PRO A 29 9.99 -10.09 -12.22
CA PRO A 29 8.71 -10.56 -11.68
C PRO A 29 8.92 -11.61 -10.56
N ILE A 30 10.16 -11.99 -10.22
CA ILE A 30 10.44 -12.89 -9.11
C ILE A 30 9.70 -12.43 -7.85
N GLY A 31 8.99 -13.37 -7.21
CA GLY A 31 8.25 -13.13 -5.98
C GLY A 31 6.95 -12.32 -6.13
N SER A 32 6.63 -11.81 -7.32
CA SER A 32 5.32 -11.19 -7.59
C SER A 32 4.19 -12.22 -7.49
N ALA A 33 3.00 -11.76 -7.08
CA ALA A 33 1.80 -12.57 -7.10
C ALA A 33 1.51 -13.04 -8.54
N PRO A 34 1.19 -14.33 -8.75
CA PRO A 34 0.82 -14.81 -10.07
C PRO A 34 -0.33 -13.97 -10.68
N PRO A 35 -0.29 -13.64 -11.98
CA PRO A 35 -1.40 -12.93 -12.62
C PRO A 35 -2.64 -13.84 -12.72
N PRO A 36 -3.86 -13.27 -12.67
CA PRO A 36 -5.12 -14.03 -12.72
C PRO A 36 -5.25 -14.89 -13.98
N THR A 37 -4.72 -14.39 -15.10
CA THR A 37 -4.53 -15.09 -16.37
C THR A 37 -3.23 -14.59 -16.98
N ALA A 38 -2.40 -15.48 -17.53
CA ALA A 38 -1.18 -15.07 -18.22
C ALA A 38 -1.53 -14.09 -19.35
N PRO A 39 -1.07 -12.82 -19.29
CA PRO A 39 -1.33 -11.86 -20.35
C PRO A 39 -0.68 -12.34 -21.67
N PRO A 40 -1.24 -11.99 -22.85
CA PRO A 40 -0.58 -12.27 -24.12
C PRO A 40 0.86 -11.71 -24.13
N PRO A 41 1.84 -12.40 -24.74
CA PRO A 41 3.20 -11.89 -24.80
C PRO A 41 3.24 -10.48 -25.41
N GLY A 42 3.68 -9.49 -24.64
CA GLY A 42 3.79 -8.09 -25.07
C GLY A 42 2.69 -7.13 -24.58
N SER A 43 1.67 -7.60 -23.84
CA SER A 43 0.82 -6.69 -23.08
C SER A 43 1.56 -6.24 -21.81
N GLY A 44 1.69 -4.93 -21.61
CA GLY A 44 2.30 -4.35 -20.41
C GLY A 44 1.46 -4.49 -19.13
N ASP A 45 0.25 -5.05 -19.23
CA ASP A 45 -0.70 -5.17 -18.13
C ASP A 45 -0.61 -6.52 -17.43
N SER A 46 -0.59 -6.49 -16.09
CA SER A 46 -0.56 -7.65 -15.18
C SER A 46 -1.86 -8.49 -15.12
N GLY A 47 -2.73 -8.38 -16.13
CA GLY A 47 -3.94 -9.21 -16.27
C GLY A 47 -5.15 -8.75 -15.45
N CYS A 48 -5.00 -7.72 -14.62
CA CYS A 48 -6.11 -7.06 -13.95
C CYS A 48 -6.08 -5.55 -14.27
N THR A 49 -7.20 -5.01 -14.74
CA THR A 49 -7.32 -3.61 -15.22
C THR A 49 -8.34 -2.79 -14.41
N GLY A 50 -8.65 -3.24 -13.19
CA GLY A 50 -9.72 -2.70 -12.35
C GLY A 50 -10.96 -3.61 -12.31
N SER A 51 -11.61 -3.67 -11.15
CA SER A 51 -12.74 -4.56 -10.82
C SER A 51 -12.42 -6.05 -10.83
N CYS A 52 -11.24 -6.42 -10.34
CA CYS A 52 -10.77 -7.81 -10.35
C CYS A 52 -11.02 -8.52 -9.02
N ALA A 53 -11.24 -7.76 -7.95
CA ALA A 53 -11.60 -8.27 -6.65
C ALA A 53 -12.84 -9.17 -6.69
N THR A 54 -12.70 -10.38 -6.17
CA THR A 54 -13.77 -11.35 -5.96
C THR A 54 -13.94 -11.64 -4.48
N ALA A 55 -14.94 -12.46 -4.13
CA ALA A 55 -15.07 -12.96 -2.77
C ALA A 55 -13.82 -13.72 -2.29
N ASP A 56 -12.99 -14.25 -3.20
CA ASP A 56 -11.76 -14.99 -2.88
C ASP A 56 -10.49 -14.14 -2.89
N SER A 57 -10.60 -12.84 -3.22
CA SER A 57 -9.52 -11.85 -3.11
C SER A 57 -9.28 -11.46 -1.65
N ARG A 58 -8.82 -12.44 -0.86
CA ARG A 58 -8.50 -12.33 0.57
C ARG A 58 -7.37 -13.29 0.94
N LEU A 59 -6.69 -13.01 2.04
CA LEU A 59 -5.67 -13.88 2.61
C LEU A 59 -6.32 -15.04 3.40
N THR A 60 -5.87 -16.26 3.16
CA THR A 60 -6.23 -17.44 3.95
C THR A 60 -5.30 -17.59 5.15
N THR A 61 -5.70 -18.37 6.16
CA THR A 61 -4.85 -18.69 7.32
C THR A 61 -3.49 -19.26 6.92
N GLY A 62 -3.45 -20.16 5.93
CA GLY A 62 -2.20 -20.75 5.45
C GLY A 62 -1.28 -19.72 4.76
N GLU A 63 -1.85 -18.81 3.98
CA GLU A 63 -1.08 -17.72 3.35
C GLU A 63 -0.53 -16.75 4.40
N ILE A 64 -1.31 -16.40 5.43
CA ILE A 64 -0.85 -15.55 6.55
C ILE A 64 0.32 -16.22 7.28
N GLN A 65 0.21 -17.52 7.56
CA GLN A 65 1.28 -18.33 8.16
C GLN A 65 2.54 -18.34 7.28
N GLN A 66 2.38 -18.49 5.96
CA GLN A 66 3.48 -18.45 5.01
C GLN A 66 4.18 -17.07 5.01
N ILE A 67 3.43 -15.97 4.93
CA ILE A 67 3.96 -14.60 4.97
C ILE A 67 4.81 -14.38 6.23
N ILE A 68 4.32 -14.79 7.40
CA ILE A 68 5.05 -14.67 8.66
C ILE A 68 6.31 -15.54 8.66
N ALA A 69 6.20 -16.78 8.20
CA ALA A 69 7.33 -17.71 8.17
C ALA A 69 8.48 -17.22 7.28
N GLN A 70 8.15 -16.66 6.12
CA GLN A 70 9.12 -16.05 5.21
C GLN A 70 9.83 -14.85 5.85
N ALA A 71 9.08 -13.95 6.49
CA ALA A 71 9.65 -12.81 7.20
C ALA A 71 10.56 -13.26 8.36
N VAL A 72 10.13 -14.24 9.17
CA VAL A 72 10.95 -14.77 10.28
C VAL A 72 12.23 -15.42 9.76
N SER A 73 12.19 -16.16 8.65
CA SER A 73 13.38 -16.75 8.03
C SER A 73 14.43 -15.69 7.68
N GLU A 74 14.00 -14.57 7.11
CA GLU A 74 14.89 -13.44 6.79
C GLU A 74 15.42 -12.74 8.03
N ALA A 75 14.58 -12.52 9.04
CA ALA A 75 15.01 -11.93 10.31
C ALA A 75 16.12 -12.77 10.97
N GLN A 76 15.93 -14.10 11.00
CA GLN A 76 16.93 -15.05 11.50
C GLN A 76 18.23 -15.00 10.69
N ALA A 77 18.13 -14.96 9.36
CA ALA A 77 19.29 -14.90 8.48
C ALA A 77 20.12 -13.61 8.68
N ASN A 78 19.47 -12.50 9.05
CA ASN A 78 20.13 -11.23 9.38
C ASN A 78 20.55 -11.13 10.87
N GLY A 79 20.26 -12.14 11.69
CA GLY A 79 20.62 -12.14 13.11
C GLY A 79 19.86 -11.12 13.97
N VAL A 80 18.65 -10.75 13.55
CA VAL A 80 17.77 -9.80 14.25
C VAL A 80 16.44 -10.45 14.64
N ASN A 81 15.72 -9.82 15.56
CA ASN A 81 14.39 -10.27 15.98
C ASN A 81 13.36 -9.18 15.69
N ALA A 82 12.25 -9.57 15.08
CA ALA A 82 11.22 -8.64 14.63
C ALA A 82 9.85 -8.91 15.25
N THR A 83 9.03 -7.86 15.29
CA THR A 83 7.57 -7.99 15.38
C THR A 83 6.98 -7.80 13.98
N ILE A 84 6.15 -8.75 13.55
CA ILE A 84 5.58 -8.81 12.20
C ILE A 84 4.05 -8.75 12.33
N ALA A 85 3.42 -7.83 11.59
CA ALA A 85 1.98 -7.71 11.51
C ALA A 85 1.49 -7.95 10.08
N VAL A 86 0.36 -8.64 9.95
CA VAL A 86 -0.33 -8.85 8.67
C VAL A 86 -1.76 -8.34 8.80
N VAL A 87 -2.21 -7.55 7.83
CA VAL A 87 -3.56 -6.98 7.79
C VAL A 87 -4.25 -7.30 6.46
N ASP A 88 -5.59 -7.32 6.45
CA ASP A 88 -6.34 -7.35 5.20
C ASP A 88 -6.53 -5.95 4.58
N ARG A 89 -7.20 -5.89 3.42
CA ARG A 89 -7.41 -4.65 2.67
C ARG A 89 -8.24 -3.59 3.39
N VAL A 90 -9.05 -3.95 4.39
CA VAL A 90 -9.82 -3.01 5.23
C VAL A 90 -9.18 -2.77 6.59
N GLY A 91 -7.95 -3.27 6.80
CA GLY A 91 -7.13 -3.02 7.98
C GLY A 91 -7.49 -3.89 9.18
N ASN A 92 -8.24 -4.99 9.00
CA ASN A 92 -8.35 -5.98 10.07
C ASN A 92 -6.97 -6.60 10.31
N VAL A 93 -6.53 -6.62 11.56
CA VAL A 93 -5.26 -7.26 11.92
C VAL A 93 -5.48 -8.76 11.97
N LEU A 94 -4.85 -9.49 11.05
CA LEU A 94 -5.02 -10.92 10.86
C LEU A 94 -4.03 -11.74 11.68
N ALA A 95 -2.85 -11.16 11.93
CA ALA A 95 -1.82 -11.73 12.77
C ALA A 95 -0.86 -10.66 13.28
N VAL A 96 -0.38 -10.85 14.52
CA VAL A 96 0.80 -10.17 15.06
C VAL A 96 1.70 -11.23 15.69
N PHE A 97 2.85 -11.46 15.06
CA PHE A 97 3.85 -12.42 15.51
C PHE A 97 5.05 -11.68 16.08
N ARG A 98 5.41 -11.97 17.34
CA ARG A 98 6.61 -11.41 17.97
C ARG A 98 7.67 -12.49 18.13
N MET A 99 8.83 -12.29 17.50
CA MET A 99 10.00 -13.12 17.74
C MET A 99 10.51 -12.98 19.18
N ARG A 100 11.08 -14.05 19.73
CA ARG A 100 11.71 -14.02 21.05
C ARG A 100 12.89 -13.06 21.02
N GLY A 101 12.88 -12.06 21.90
CA GLY A 101 13.93 -11.05 21.95
C GLY A 101 13.78 -9.93 20.91
N ALA A 102 12.63 -9.82 20.23
CA ALA A 102 12.28 -8.61 19.50
C ALA A 102 12.11 -7.43 20.45
N LEU A 103 12.30 -6.21 19.94
CA LEU A 103 12.16 -4.99 20.71
C LEU A 103 10.72 -4.82 21.21
N ASP A 104 10.56 -4.57 22.52
CA ASP A 104 9.25 -4.30 23.11
C ASP A 104 8.76 -2.88 22.80
N LEU A 105 9.69 -1.93 22.67
CA LEU A 105 9.40 -0.51 22.45
C LEU A 105 10.21 0.02 21.28
N VAL A 106 9.60 0.94 20.52
CA VAL A 106 10.24 1.76 19.50
C VAL A 106 10.03 3.24 19.83
N THR A 107 10.93 4.09 19.36
CA THR A 107 10.90 5.54 19.59
C THR A 107 10.39 6.24 18.34
N ILE A 108 9.31 7.00 18.48
CA ILE A 108 8.81 7.86 17.40
C ILE A 108 9.73 9.07 17.29
N THR A 109 10.23 9.34 16.09
CA THR A 109 11.07 10.51 15.83
C THR A 109 10.84 11.04 14.43
N SER A 110 10.80 12.35 14.30
CA SER A 110 10.79 13.02 13.01
C SER A 110 12.20 13.41 12.56
N GLU A 111 13.21 13.17 13.39
CA GLU A 111 14.60 13.59 13.23
C GLU A 111 14.78 15.12 13.04
N ARG A 112 13.76 15.91 13.39
CA ARG A 112 13.77 17.38 13.24
C ARG A 112 13.86 18.11 14.58
N GLY A 113 13.87 17.38 15.70
CA GLY A 113 13.99 17.97 17.03
C GLY A 113 12.79 18.84 17.40
N VAL A 114 11.60 18.51 16.89
CA VAL A 114 10.38 19.27 17.18
C VAL A 114 9.95 19.07 18.64
N THR A 115 9.36 20.09 19.26
CA THR A 115 8.88 19.97 20.65
C THR A 115 7.37 19.75 20.67
N GLY A 116 6.93 18.63 21.25
CA GLY A 116 5.52 18.26 21.42
C GLY A 116 5.03 17.18 20.47
N GLY A 117 3.73 16.89 20.49
CA GLY A 117 3.15 15.81 19.69
C GLY A 117 3.63 14.43 20.13
N LEU A 118 3.98 13.59 19.15
CA LEU A 118 4.50 12.23 19.37
C LEU A 118 6.03 12.13 19.34
N GLU A 119 6.74 13.25 19.16
CA GLU A 119 8.20 13.26 19.06
C GLU A 119 8.86 12.72 20.34
N ASN A 120 9.82 11.80 20.18
CA ASN A 120 10.54 11.09 21.24
C ASN A 120 9.64 10.24 22.16
N LEU A 121 8.39 9.98 21.78
CA LEU A 121 7.53 9.07 22.52
C LEU A 121 7.93 7.62 22.22
N THR A 122 8.05 6.81 23.28
CA THR A 122 8.23 5.37 23.14
C THR A 122 6.88 4.67 23.12
N VAL A 123 6.68 3.80 22.13
CA VAL A 123 5.44 3.04 21.93
C VAL A 123 5.74 1.56 21.72
N PRO A 124 4.79 0.65 21.99
CA PRO A 124 4.99 -0.77 21.75
C PRO A 124 5.28 -1.09 20.28
N GLY A 125 6.29 -1.93 20.00
CA GLY A 125 6.74 -2.25 18.64
C GLY A 125 5.68 -2.93 17.77
N GLU A 126 4.73 -3.64 18.37
CA GLU A 126 3.56 -4.19 17.67
C GLU A 126 2.66 -3.11 17.06
N LEU A 127 2.59 -1.92 17.67
CA LEU A 127 1.79 -0.82 17.11
C LEU A 127 2.47 -0.23 15.88
N ALA A 128 3.80 -0.15 15.88
CA ALA A 128 4.59 0.23 14.71
C ALA A 128 4.41 -0.76 13.56
N ALA A 129 4.54 -2.07 13.83
CA ALA A 129 4.32 -3.11 12.83
C ALA A 129 2.90 -3.03 12.23
N ILE A 130 1.85 -2.87 13.06
CA ILE A 130 0.47 -2.71 12.58
C ILE A 130 0.32 -1.44 11.73
N ALA A 131 0.89 -0.31 12.15
CA ALA A 131 0.80 0.95 11.41
C ALA A 131 1.47 0.84 10.02
N LYS A 132 2.65 0.21 9.94
CA LYS A 132 3.34 -0.09 8.68
C LYS A 132 2.51 -1.00 7.77
N ALA A 133 1.91 -2.06 8.33
CA ALA A 133 1.08 -3.00 7.57
C ALA A 133 -0.17 -2.33 6.97
N ILE A 134 -0.89 -1.54 7.77
CA ILE A 134 -2.06 -0.75 7.32
C ILE A 134 -1.65 0.22 6.22
N THR A 135 -0.46 0.83 6.31
CA THR A 135 0.03 1.75 5.28
C THR A 135 0.19 1.08 3.93
N GLY A 136 0.82 -0.09 3.88
CA GLY A 136 0.91 -0.89 2.65
C GLY A 136 -0.48 -1.25 2.10
N ALA A 137 -1.39 -1.69 2.97
CA ALA A 137 -2.74 -2.10 2.57
C ALA A 137 -3.60 -0.94 2.01
N TYR A 138 -3.53 0.25 2.60
CA TYR A 138 -4.44 1.35 2.28
C TYR A 138 -3.98 2.23 1.11
N LEU A 139 -2.67 2.40 0.93
CA LEU A 139 -2.15 3.20 -0.18
C LEU A 139 -2.17 2.44 -1.51
N SER A 140 -2.45 1.13 -1.50
CA SER A 140 -2.47 0.31 -2.71
C SER A 140 -3.88 0.10 -3.27
N SER A 141 -3.95 -0.05 -4.58
CA SER A 141 -5.15 -0.27 -5.39
C SER A 141 -4.88 -1.29 -6.49
N GLU A 142 -5.90 -1.59 -7.29
CA GLU A 142 -5.74 -2.42 -8.50
C GLU A 142 -5.00 -1.70 -9.63
N GLY A 143 -4.71 -0.39 -9.51
CA GLY A 143 -3.90 0.34 -10.49
C GLY A 143 -2.48 0.63 -10.02
N ASN A 144 -2.31 0.90 -8.73
CA ASN A 144 -1.06 1.39 -8.16
C ASN A 144 -0.75 0.68 -6.83
N ALA A 145 0.51 0.35 -6.60
CA ALA A 145 1.03 -0.25 -5.39
C ALA A 145 2.04 0.68 -4.73
N PHE A 146 1.75 1.07 -3.50
CA PHE A 146 2.54 2.01 -2.71
C PHE A 146 2.93 1.39 -1.37
N THR A 147 4.05 1.85 -0.82
CA THR A 147 4.66 1.32 0.41
C THR A 147 4.83 2.42 1.44
N THR A 148 5.39 2.10 2.60
CA THR A 148 5.78 3.14 3.56
C THR A 148 6.88 4.06 3.04
N ARG A 149 7.71 3.65 2.05
CA ARG A 149 8.62 4.57 1.35
C ARG A 149 7.88 5.56 0.44
N THR A 150 6.80 5.13 -0.20
CA THR A 150 5.95 6.07 -0.93
C THR A 150 5.30 7.06 0.04
N ALA A 151 4.76 6.55 1.16
CA ALA A 151 4.16 7.37 2.19
C ALA A 151 5.17 8.38 2.75
N ASN A 152 6.40 7.95 3.01
CA ASN A 152 7.51 8.78 3.43
C ASN A 152 7.75 9.96 2.50
N GLN A 153 7.76 9.73 1.19
CA GLN A 153 8.00 10.78 0.19
C GLN A 153 6.86 11.82 0.17
N ILE A 154 5.60 11.38 0.19
CA ILE A 154 4.44 12.26 -0.03
C ILE A 154 4.00 13.08 1.19
N VAL A 155 4.47 12.71 2.40
CA VAL A 155 4.15 13.43 3.65
C VAL A 155 5.21 14.45 4.05
N GLN A 156 6.27 14.60 3.26
CA GLN A 156 7.34 15.55 3.52
C GLN A 156 7.05 16.94 2.92
N GLU A 157 7.92 17.89 3.27
CA GLU A 157 7.75 19.33 2.97
C GLU A 157 7.68 19.64 1.48
N HIS A 158 8.23 18.77 0.64
CA HIS A 158 8.23 18.82 -0.83
C HIS A 158 8.02 17.40 -1.37
N PHE A 159 7.61 17.26 -2.64
CA PHE A 159 7.47 15.92 -3.26
C PHE A 159 8.77 15.13 -3.17
N ASN A 160 9.90 15.73 -3.52
CA ASN A 160 11.22 15.21 -3.17
C ASN A 160 11.83 16.11 -2.10
N PRO A 161 12.09 15.60 -0.89
CA PRO A 161 12.88 16.29 0.13
C PRO A 161 14.17 16.88 -0.44
N GLY A 162 14.44 18.15 -0.11
CA GLY A 162 15.61 18.89 -0.59
C GLY A 162 15.41 19.69 -1.88
N GLU A 163 14.28 19.57 -2.58
CA GLU A 163 13.93 20.48 -3.68
C GLU A 163 13.58 21.89 -3.16
N PHE A 164 14.01 22.94 -3.87
CA PHE A 164 13.67 24.33 -3.58
C PHE A 164 12.65 24.86 -4.59
N ASN A 165 11.74 25.75 -4.16
CA ASN A 165 10.68 26.35 -4.99
C ASN A 165 9.72 25.31 -5.63
N ALA A 166 9.56 24.14 -5.00
CA ALA A 166 8.58 23.13 -5.38
C ALA A 166 7.35 23.20 -4.45
N PRO A 167 6.17 22.74 -4.88
CA PRO A 167 5.04 22.56 -3.97
C PRO A 167 5.35 21.48 -2.93
N ALA A 168 4.57 21.49 -1.83
CA ALA A 168 4.68 20.49 -0.80
C ALA A 168 4.34 19.07 -1.29
N GLY A 169 4.76 18.05 -0.54
CA GLY A 169 4.32 16.68 -0.78
C GLY A 169 2.78 16.64 -0.91
N PRO A 170 2.24 15.90 -1.90
CA PRO A 170 0.85 16.06 -2.34
C PRO A 170 -0.16 15.71 -1.24
N LEU A 171 0.27 14.99 -0.20
CA LEU A 171 -0.55 14.50 0.89
C LEU A 171 0.08 14.77 2.27
N PHE A 172 0.69 15.96 2.44
CA PHE A 172 1.17 16.42 3.75
C PHE A 172 0.04 16.34 4.80
N GLY A 173 0.26 15.55 5.86
CA GLY A 173 -0.74 15.30 6.92
C GLY A 173 -1.69 14.11 6.70
N VAL A 174 -1.56 13.34 5.62
CA VAL A 174 -2.40 12.12 5.40
C VAL A 174 -2.24 11.07 6.50
N GLN A 175 -1.15 11.14 7.27
CA GLN A 175 -0.92 10.31 8.44
C GLN A 175 -2.07 10.38 9.45
N PHE A 176 -2.77 11.52 9.53
CA PHE A 176 -3.93 11.72 10.41
C PHE A 176 -5.26 11.17 9.86
N SER A 177 -5.30 10.72 8.60
CA SER A 177 -6.53 10.23 7.96
C SER A 177 -7.11 8.96 8.62
N GLN A 178 -6.31 8.26 9.43
CA GLN A 178 -6.69 7.00 10.07
C GLN A 178 -6.91 7.12 11.59
N LEU A 179 -7.11 8.34 12.11
CA LEU A 179 -7.41 8.55 13.52
C LEU A 179 -8.83 8.06 13.91
N PRO A 180 -9.04 7.57 15.14
CA PRO A 180 -10.29 6.95 15.63
C PRO A 180 -11.51 7.88 15.74
N CYS A 181 -11.37 9.16 15.38
CA CYS A 181 -12.42 10.18 15.49
C CYS A 181 -12.95 10.59 14.11
N SER A 182 -12.62 9.85 13.05
CA SER A 182 -13.17 10.12 11.72
C SER A 182 -14.57 9.52 11.56
N ASP A 183 -15.30 10.04 10.57
CA ASP A 183 -16.57 9.51 10.12
C ASP A 183 -16.43 8.09 9.54
N MET A 184 -15.33 7.81 8.85
CA MET A 184 -15.10 6.52 8.18
C MET A 184 -14.61 5.43 9.14
N SER A 185 -13.54 5.71 9.91
CA SER A 185 -12.86 4.75 10.78
C SER A 185 -13.43 4.81 12.19
N GLN A 186 -14.53 4.09 12.39
CA GLN A 186 -15.29 4.09 13.64
C GLN A 186 -14.53 3.43 14.79
N ARG A 187 -14.88 3.81 16.03
CA ARG A 187 -14.42 3.09 17.22
C ARG A 187 -15.09 1.73 17.25
N LEU A 188 -14.46 0.78 17.96
CA LEU A 188 -14.97 -0.60 18.04
C LEU A 188 -16.40 -0.67 18.62
N VAL A 189 -16.76 0.25 19.51
CA VAL A 189 -18.11 0.36 20.09
C VAL A 189 -19.15 0.91 19.11
N ASP A 190 -18.71 1.59 18.06
CA ASP A 190 -19.55 2.28 17.07
C ASP A 190 -19.73 1.45 15.79
N GLY A 191 -18.94 0.38 15.61
CA GLY A 191 -19.03 -0.55 14.47
C GLY A 191 -17.84 -1.50 14.35
N SER A 192 -18.11 -2.72 13.87
CA SER A 192 -17.10 -3.78 13.68
C SER A 192 -16.72 -4.04 12.23
N ILE A 193 -17.36 -3.39 11.25
CA ILE A 193 -17.05 -3.53 9.83
C ILE A 193 -16.70 -2.18 9.18
N GLY A 194 -16.04 -2.21 8.02
CA GLY A 194 -15.49 -1.02 7.38
C GLY A 194 -14.03 -0.79 7.73
N PRO A 195 -13.47 0.37 7.31
CA PRO A 195 -12.05 0.65 7.44
C PRO A 195 -11.64 0.72 8.92
N LYS A 196 -10.52 0.07 9.25
CA LYS A 196 -9.94 0.09 10.59
C LYS A 196 -8.97 1.26 10.74
N ARG A 197 -8.96 1.81 11.96
CA ARG A 197 -7.99 2.81 12.40
C ARG A 197 -6.58 2.21 12.45
N SER A 198 -5.57 3.05 12.20
CA SER A 198 -4.18 2.71 12.50
C SER A 198 -3.83 3.17 13.92
N PRO A 199 -3.03 2.40 14.70
CA PRO A 199 -2.62 2.82 16.04
C PRO A 199 -1.74 4.09 16.04
N LEU A 200 -0.95 4.32 14.99
CA LEU A 200 0.00 5.43 14.90
C LEU A 200 -0.22 6.32 13.66
N GLY A 201 -1.37 6.17 12.99
CA GLY A 201 -1.61 6.78 11.68
C GLY A 201 -0.90 6.04 10.54
N LEU A 202 -0.90 6.62 9.34
CA LEU A 202 -0.10 6.07 8.24
C LEU A 202 1.39 6.33 8.50
N SER A 203 2.20 5.29 8.29
CA SER A 203 3.62 5.27 8.60
C SER A 203 4.46 5.82 7.46
N ALA A 204 5.45 6.64 7.80
CA ALA A 204 6.51 7.09 6.91
C ALA A 204 7.80 6.28 7.09
N ASP A 205 7.73 5.21 7.89
CA ASP A 205 8.86 4.41 8.34
C ASP A 205 8.95 3.14 7.49
N PRO A 206 10.10 2.82 6.88
CA PRO A 206 10.27 1.63 6.02
C PRO A 206 9.82 0.33 6.70
N GLY A 207 9.45 -0.68 5.90
CA GLY A 207 8.98 -1.98 6.42
C GLY A 207 7.47 -2.24 6.31
N GLY A 208 6.71 -1.38 5.62
CA GLY A 208 5.31 -1.63 5.27
C GLY A 208 5.12 -1.84 3.77
N LEU A 209 4.73 -3.05 3.36
CA LEU A 209 4.55 -3.43 1.97
C LEU A 209 3.15 -3.99 1.70
N PRO A 210 2.57 -3.74 0.51
CA PRO A 210 1.27 -4.30 0.16
C PRO A 210 1.38 -5.77 -0.23
N LEU A 211 0.28 -6.50 -0.02
CA LEU A 211 0.13 -7.90 -0.41
C LEU A 211 -0.94 -8.00 -1.50
N PHE A 212 -0.63 -8.73 -2.56
CA PHE A 212 -1.46 -8.92 -3.75
C PHE A 212 -1.76 -10.39 -4.00
N LYS A 213 -2.92 -10.66 -4.57
CA LYS A 213 -3.29 -11.95 -5.19
C LYS A 213 -3.99 -11.64 -6.50
N ASP A 214 -3.62 -12.34 -7.57
CA ASP A 214 -4.29 -12.20 -8.86
C ASP A 214 -4.39 -10.73 -9.32
N GLY A 215 -3.33 -9.94 -9.13
CA GLY A 215 -3.35 -8.52 -9.44
C GLY A 215 -4.39 -7.72 -8.65
N THR A 216 -4.76 -8.15 -7.45
CA THR A 216 -5.68 -7.42 -6.56
C THR A 216 -5.02 -7.24 -5.20
N PRO A 217 -5.01 -6.03 -4.60
CA PRO A 217 -4.48 -5.84 -3.25
C PRO A 217 -5.40 -6.54 -2.24
N VAL A 218 -4.83 -7.45 -1.45
CA VAL A 218 -5.55 -8.24 -0.44
C VAL A 218 -5.18 -7.88 0.99
N GLY A 219 -4.15 -7.06 1.19
CA GLY A 219 -3.69 -6.68 2.51
C GLY A 219 -2.33 -5.99 2.51
N GLY A 220 -1.65 -6.06 3.66
CA GLY A 220 -0.31 -5.53 3.83
C GLY A 220 0.45 -6.27 4.94
N ILE A 221 1.77 -6.27 4.83
CA ILE A 221 2.71 -6.70 5.87
C ILE A 221 3.41 -5.46 6.44
N GLY A 222 3.66 -5.47 7.74
CA GLY A 222 4.42 -4.46 8.45
C GLY A 222 5.40 -5.09 9.42
N VAL A 223 6.62 -4.57 9.49
CA VAL A 223 7.70 -5.10 10.31
C VAL A 223 8.30 -4.03 11.20
N ALA A 224 8.57 -4.37 12.46
CA ALA A 224 9.35 -3.57 13.40
C ALA A 224 10.48 -4.43 13.99
N ALA A 225 11.72 -4.20 13.58
CA ALA A 225 12.91 -4.93 14.01
C ALA A 225 14.02 -3.99 14.53
N ASP A 226 13.92 -2.69 14.29
CA ASP A 226 14.81 -1.67 14.85
C ASP A 226 14.10 -0.78 15.91
N PRO A 227 14.84 0.07 16.66
CA PRO A 227 14.30 0.83 17.78
C PRO A 227 13.60 2.14 17.38
N ILE A 228 13.48 2.44 16.08
CA ILE A 228 13.00 3.71 15.55
C ILE A 228 11.68 3.49 14.81
N TYR A 229 10.75 4.42 15.01
CA TYR A 229 9.60 4.61 14.15
C TYR A 229 9.71 6.00 13.54
N GLY A 230 10.36 6.07 12.37
CA GLY A 230 10.90 7.30 11.84
C GLY A 230 10.42 7.67 10.44
N LEU A 231 11.15 8.60 9.85
CA LEU A 231 11.02 8.96 8.44
C LEU A 231 12.42 9.11 7.84
N ASP A 232 12.62 8.55 6.66
CA ASP A 232 13.79 8.82 5.83
C ASP A 232 13.73 10.26 5.27
N LEU A 233 14.64 11.11 5.73
CA LEU A 233 14.81 12.50 5.26
C LEU A 233 15.57 12.59 3.93
N VAL A 234 16.31 11.54 3.55
CA VAL A 234 17.25 11.57 2.42
C VAL A 234 16.81 10.58 1.36
N ILE A 235 15.79 10.94 0.60
CA ILE A 235 15.18 10.00 -0.35
C ILE A 235 16.02 9.69 -1.61
N SER A 236 17.18 10.33 -1.75
CA SER A 236 18.06 10.23 -2.92
C SER A 236 19.10 9.13 -2.80
N ASN A 237 19.26 8.53 -1.62
CA ASN A 237 20.10 7.36 -1.42
C ASN A 237 19.29 6.07 -1.55
N THR A 238 20.01 4.95 -1.47
CA THR A 238 19.43 3.62 -1.28
C THR A 238 19.98 3.12 0.05
N ASP A 239 19.11 2.85 1.00
CA ASP A 239 19.48 2.27 2.27
C ASP A 239 19.21 0.76 2.27
N ARG A 240 19.73 0.06 3.29
CA ARG A 240 19.45 -1.36 3.51
C ARG A 240 18.74 -1.51 4.85
N ASP A 241 17.56 -0.92 4.93
CA ASP A 241 16.69 -0.97 6.09
C ASP A 241 16.28 -2.42 6.44
N VAL A 242 16.39 -2.78 7.72
CA VAL A 242 16.17 -4.16 8.18
C VAL A 242 14.68 -4.51 8.25
N ASP A 243 13.82 -3.54 8.57
CA ASP A 243 12.37 -3.73 8.59
C ASP A 243 11.87 -3.97 7.17
N GLU A 244 12.41 -3.23 6.19
CA GLU A 244 12.09 -3.39 4.78
C GLU A 244 12.59 -4.71 4.20
N LEU A 245 13.80 -5.17 4.54
CA LEU A 245 14.31 -6.47 4.11
C LEU A 245 13.39 -7.62 4.56
N ILE A 246 13.03 -7.62 5.83
CA ILE A 246 12.18 -8.65 6.44
C ILE A 246 10.77 -8.58 5.84
N ALA A 247 10.23 -7.37 5.64
CA ALA A 247 8.92 -7.19 4.99
C ALA A 247 8.97 -7.72 3.55
N THR A 248 10.04 -7.42 2.81
CA THR A 248 10.25 -7.87 1.42
C THR A 248 10.21 -9.39 1.35
N ALA A 249 10.94 -10.08 2.22
CA ALA A 249 10.90 -11.54 2.30
C ALA A 249 9.48 -12.08 2.50
N GLY A 250 8.70 -11.47 3.41
CA GLY A 250 7.30 -11.85 3.67
C GLY A 250 6.35 -11.62 2.50
N THR A 251 6.71 -10.80 1.52
CA THR A 251 5.89 -10.60 0.31
C THR A 251 6.15 -11.63 -0.78
N PHE A 252 7.06 -12.60 -0.62
CA PHE A 252 7.39 -13.52 -1.70
C PHE A 252 6.21 -14.43 -2.09
N GLY A 253 5.71 -14.26 -3.32
CA GLY A 253 4.50 -14.88 -3.85
C GLY A 253 3.24 -14.01 -3.69
N PHE A 254 3.37 -12.85 -3.05
CA PHE A 254 2.31 -11.86 -2.78
C PHE A 254 2.73 -10.44 -3.14
N ALA A 255 3.91 -10.23 -3.74
CA ALA A 255 4.38 -8.89 -4.06
C ALA A 255 3.53 -8.30 -5.21
N PRO A 256 3.36 -6.97 -5.25
CA PRO A 256 2.63 -6.33 -6.33
C PRO A 256 3.24 -6.65 -7.70
N PRO A 257 2.41 -6.71 -8.75
CA PRO A 257 2.90 -6.72 -10.11
C PRO A 257 3.82 -5.52 -10.39
N VAL A 258 4.88 -5.75 -11.15
CA VAL A 258 5.95 -4.78 -11.40
C VAL A 258 5.42 -3.49 -12.01
N ASP A 259 4.52 -3.60 -12.97
CA ASP A 259 3.85 -2.52 -13.71
C ASP A 259 3.06 -1.56 -12.82
N ARG A 260 2.73 -1.97 -11.59
CA ARG A 260 1.93 -1.17 -10.65
C ARG A 260 2.74 -0.54 -9.54
N ARG A 261 4.00 -0.90 -9.39
CA ARG A 261 4.81 -0.38 -8.29
C ARG A 261 5.00 1.13 -8.42
N GLY A 262 5.05 1.82 -7.28
CA GLY A 262 5.30 3.27 -7.20
C GLY A 262 6.47 3.76 -8.05
N ASP A 263 7.56 3.00 -8.11
CA ASP A 263 8.76 3.29 -8.90
C ASP A 263 8.58 3.15 -10.42
N ARG A 264 7.37 2.75 -10.87
CA ARG A 264 6.94 2.77 -12.28
C ARG A 264 5.89 3.84 -12.58
N ILE A 265 5.44 4.57 -11.58
CA ILE A 265 4.39 5.58 -11.71
C ILE A 265 5.03 6.95 -11.71
N THR A 266 4.79 7.71 -12.79
CA THR A 266 5.31 9.06 -12.97
C THR A 266 4.24 10.10 -12.66
N VAL A 267 4.56 11.06 -11.79
CA VAL A 267 3.74 12.24 -11.49
C VAL A 267 4.58 13.48 -11.75
N ASP A 268 4.16 14.33 -12.69
CA ASP A 268 4.86 15.55 -13.07
C ASP A 268 6.36 15.33 -13.40
N GLY A 269 6.65 14.23 -14.11
CA GLY A 269 8.02 13.85 -14.49
C GLY A 269 8.87 13.24 -13.37
N LYS A 270 8.33 13.07 -12.16
CA LYS A 270 8.99 12.41 -11.01
C LYS A 270 8.38 11.04 -10.76
N VAL A 271 9.13 10.15 -10.13
CA VAL A 271 8.66 8.80 -9.76
C VAL A 271 8.47 8.68 -8.26
N PHE A 272 7.54 7.83 -7.83
CA PHE A 272 7.41 7.49 -6.42
C PHE A 272 8.50 6.50 -6.00
N ARG A 273 8.91 6.56 -4.74
CA ARG A 273 9.70 5.47 -4.14
C ARG A 273 8.80 4.28 -3.84
N PHE A 274 9.34 3.08 -4.02
CA PHE A 274 8.65 1.84 -3.70
C PHE A 274 9.43 1.02 -2.67
N SER A 275 10.66 0.64 -2.98
CA SER A 275 11.52 -0.08 -2.04
C SER A 275 12.98 0.15 -2.40
N ASP A 276 13.86 0.15 -1.40
CA ASP A 276 15.31 0.23 -1.61
C ASP A 276 15.96 -1.15 -1.69
N VAL A 277 15.23 -2.20 -1.32
CA VAL A 277 15.67 -3.58 -1.34
C VAL A 277 14.84 -4.42 -2.30
N SER A 278 15.41 -5.54 -2.74
CA SER A 278 14.79 -6.50 -3.63
C SER A 278 14.93 -7.92 -3.08
N PHE A 279 14.28 -8.89 -3.72
CA PHE A 279 14.44 -10.30 -3.36
C PHE A 279 15.88 -10.82 -3.53
N ALA A 280 16.70 -10.16 -4.35
CA ALA A 280 18.11 -10.51 -4.53
C ALA A 280 19.00 -10.05 -3.36
N ASP A 281 18.51 -9.11 -2.53
CA ASP A 281 19.24 -8.57 -1.38
C ASP A 281 18.99 -9.36 -0.10
N LEU A 282 18.10 -10.36 -0.15
CA LEU A 282 17.73 -11.21 0.97
C LEU A 282 18.87 -12.14 1.37
N SER A 283 19.07 -12.28 2.69
CA SER A 283 20.05 -13.18 3.28
C SER A 283 19.54 -14.63 3.33
N SER A 284 18.21 -14.81 3.40
CA SER A 284 17.54 -16.11 3.31
C SER A 284 17.13 -16.45 1.88
N SER A 285 16.86 -17.74 1.60
CA SER A 285 16.26 -18.11 0.32
C SER A 285 14.81 -17.62 0.26
N PRO A 286 14.40 -16.87 -0.79
CA PRO A 286 13.03 -16.38 -0.89
C PRO A 286 11.99 -17.50 -0.83
N GLY A 287 10.90 -17.29 -0.11
CA GLY A 287 9.86 -18.30 0.07
C GLY A 287 10.19 -19.40 1.09
N SER A 288 11.35 -19.36 1.75
CA SER A 288 11.72 -20.30 2.81
C SER A 288 10.95 -20.04 4.11
N GLY A 289 10.91 -21.05 4.99
CA GLY A 289 10.25 -20.97 6.29
C GLY A 289 8.95 -21.77 6.36
N ASN A 290 8.61 -22.20 7.57
CA ASN A 290 7.36 -22.90 7.86
C ASN A 290 6.86 -22.45 9.24
N PHE A 291 5.59 -22.05 9.31
CA PHE A 291 5.02 -21.47 10.52
C PHE A 291 5.06 -22.42 11.72
N ALA A 292 4.86 -23.72 11.50
CA ALA A 292 4.90 -24.73 12.56
C ALA A 292 6.28 -24.84 13.24
N ASP A 293 7.35 -24.50 12.52
CA ASP A 293 8.73 -24.56 13.05
C ASP A 293 9.10 -23.32 13.88
N ILE A 294 8.37 -22.21 13.68
CA ILE A 294 8.65 -20.92 14.34
C ILE A 294 7.72 -20.62 15.51
N ASP A 295 6.46 -21.06 15.47
CA ASP A 295 5.49 -20.77 16.53
C ASP A 295 5.81 -21.56 17.80
N GLY A 296 5.92 -20.86 18.93
CA GLY A 296 6.37 -21.43 20.19
C GLY A 296 7.89 -21.68 20.30
N SER A 297 8.64 -21.59 19.20
CA SER A 297 10.10 -21.85 19.14
C SER A 297 10.92 -20.56 18.92
N PHE A 298 10.63 -19.82 17.86
CA PHE A 298 11.31 -18.57 17.53
C PHE A 298 10.50 -17.33 17.90
N GLY A 299 9.20 -17.50 18.14
CA GLY A 299 8.31 -16.43 18.57
C GLY A 299 6.97 -16.99 18.99
N ARG A 300 5.96 -16.12 19.03
CA ARG A 300 4.57 -16.51 19.19
C ARG A 300 3.65 -15.44 18.63
N LEU A 301 2.43 -15.81 18.33
CA LEU A 301 1.34 -14.84 18.17
C LEU A 301 1.07 -14.15 19.51
N ILE A 302 0.89 -12.83 19.47
CA ILE A 302 0.60 -12.02 20.66
C ILE A 302 -0.74 -11.29 20.49
N PRO A 303 -1.60 -11.24 21.52
CA PRO A 303 -2.76 -10.36 21.48
C PRO A 303 -2.31 -8.90 21.55
N VAL A 304 -2.95 -8.04 20.77
CA VAL A 304 -2.78 -6.59 20.79
C VAL A 304 -4.12 -5.95 21.14
N PRO A 305 -4.29 -5.39 22.36
CA PRO A 305 -5.57 -4.86 22.80
C PRO A 305 -6.23 -3.93 21.78
N ALA A 306 -7.50 -4.20 21.49
CA ALA A 306 -8.32 -3.46 20.52
C ALA A 306 -7.92 -3.57 19.03
N TYR A 307 -6.97 -4.44 18.69
CA TYR A 307 -6.54 -4.71 17.31
C TYR A 307 -6.56 -6.20 16.94
N PHE A 308 -6.03 -7.06 17.82
CA PHE A 308 -5.83 -8.48 17.54
C PHE A 308 -5.96 -9.33 18.81
N ASP A 309 -6.65 -10.47 18.75
CA ASP A 309 -6.93 -11.33 19.91
C ASP A 309 -5.87 -12.41 20.14
N GLY A 310 -4.86 -12.49 19.27
CA GLY A 310 -3.79 -13.48 19.35
C GLY A 310 -4.04 -14.75 18.55
N GLN A 311 -5.11 -14.85 17.75
CA GLN A 311 -5.42 -16.01 16.92
C GLN A 311 -5.52 -15.61 15.44
N ILE A 312 -4.85 -16.36 14.54
CA ILE A 312 -4.89 -16.06 13.11
C ILE A 312 -6.31 -16.23 12.58
N VAL A 313 -6.82 -15.18 11.94
CA VAL A 313 -8.11 -15.18 11.25
C VAL A 313 -7.91 -14.96 9.75
N PRO A 314 -8.71 -15.62 8.88
CA PRO A 314 -8.68 -15.32 7.46
C PRO A 314 -9.10 -13.86 7.21
N GLY A 315 -8.54 -13.25 6.17
CA GLY A 315 -8.87 -11.88 5.78
C GLY A 315 -10.29 -11.73 5.25
N THR A 316 -10.78 -10.49 5.21
CA THR A 316 -12.08 -10.15 4.61
C THR A 316 -11.88 -9.64 3.19
N ALA A 317 -12.64 -10.18 2.23
CA ALA A 317 -12.57 -9.73 0.84
C ALA A 317 -13.16 -8.33 0.68
N PHE A 318 -12.35 -7.40 0.17
CA PHE A 318 -12.77 -6.02 -0.12
C PHE A 318 -13.88 -5.97 -1.17
N GLY A 319 -14.75 -4.98 -1.08
CA GLY A 319 -15.88 -4.81 -2.00
C GLY A 319 -17.08 -5.72 -1.73
N THR A 320 -17.01 -6.54 -0.68
CA THR A 320 -18.16 -7.28 -0.13
C THR A 320 -18.75 -6.57 1.07
N ALA A 321 -20.06 -6.73 1.32
CA ALA A 321 -20.72 -6.14 2.49
C ALA A 321 -20.03 -6.48 3.82
N ALA A 322 -19.42 -7.67 3.93
CA ALA A 322 -18.65 -8.09 5.11
C ALA A 322 -17.43 -7.18 5.38
N SER A 323 -16.81 -6.63 4.33
CA SER A 323 -15.72 -5.66 4.45
C SER A 323 -16.19 -4.27 4.87
N GLY A 324 -17.51 -4.03 4.89
CA GLY A 324 -18.09 -2.71 5.06
C GLY A 324 -18.05 -1.85 3.79
N PHE A 325 -17.49 -2.35 2.68
CA PHE A 325 -17.52 -1.70 1.37
C PHE A 325 -18.23 -2.58 0.36
N ARG A 326 -19.11 -2.02 -0.46
CA ARG A 326 -19.61 -2.73 -1.65
C ARG A 326 -20.02 -1.75 -2.74
N ALA A 327 -20.10 -2.24 -3.96
CA ALA A 327 -20.67 -1.49 -5.07
C ALA A 327 -22.08 -0.97 -4.68
N ASP A 328 -22.36 0.27 -5.05
CA ASP A 328 -23.69 0.83 -4.90
C ASP A 328 -24.62 0.32 -5.99
N THR A 329 -25.85 0.03 -5.60
CA THR A 329 -26.91 -0.45 -6.49
C THR A 329 -28.14 0.45 -6.47
N GLN A 330 -28.13 1.48 -5.62
CA GLN A 330 -29.29 2.34 -5.39
C GLN A 330 -29.10 3.75 -5.95
N PHE A 331 -28.05 4.46 -5.52
CA PHE A 331 -27.89 5.88 -5.87
C PHE A 331 -26.88 6.04 -7.01
N PHE A 332 -25.68 5.50 -6.88
CA PHE A 332 -24.52 5.84 -7.70
C PHE A 332 -23.95 4.65 -8.50
N GLY A 333 -24.77 3.60 -8.72
CA GLY A 333 -24.32 2.40 -9.42
C GLY A 333 -23.92 2.64 -10.89
N ALA A 334 -24.48 3.66 -11.54
CA ALA A 334 -24.11 4.03 -12.91
C ALA A 334 -22.72 4.70 -13.00
N GLU A 335 -22.21 5.18 -11.87
CA GLU A 335 -20.93 5.86 -11.72
C GLU A 335 -19.83 4.94 -11.15
N ASP A 336 -20.08 3.63 -11.08
CA ASP A 336 -19.16 2.62 -10.53
C ASP A 336 -18.72 2.94 -9.08
N ALA A 337 -19.65 3.50 -8.30
CA ALA A 337 -19.36 3.93 -6.94
C ALA A 337 -19.42 2.77 -5.94
N PHE A 338 -18.52 2.81 -4.96
CA PHE A 338 -18.61 1.98 -3.76
C PHE A 338 -19.14 2.80 -2.60
N ILE A 339 -19.95 2.18 -1.75
CA ILE A 339 -20.50 2.79 -0.54
C ILE A 339 -20.09 2.01 0.72
N LEU A 340 -20.10 2.72 1.85
CA LEU A 340 -19.98 2.09 3.14
C LEU A 340 -21.30 1.52 3.62
N VAL A 341 -21.24 0.32 4.16
CA VAL A 341 -22.40 -0.35 4.75
C VAL A 341 -22.18 -0.72 6.21
N ASP A 342 -23.27 -0.88 6.93
CA ASP A 342 -23.28 -1.44 8.29
C ASP A 342 -23.36 -2.97 8.28
N GLN A 343 -23.35 -3.57 9.46
CA GLN A 343 -23.45 -5.03 9.66
C GLN A 343 -24.71 -5.67 9.06
N ASN A 344 -25.75 -4.86 8.78
CA ASN A 344 -26.99 -5.29 8.15
C ASN A 344 -26.99 -5.02 6.63
N ASN A 345 -25.84 -4.65 6.06
CA ASN A 345 -25.68 -4.26 4.66
C ASN A 345 -26.46 -2.97 4.26
N ALA A 346 -26.84 -2.15 5.24
CA ALA A 346 -27.50 -0.87 4.98
C ALA A 346 -26.47 0.22 4.68
N ASN A 347 -26.75 1.09 3.70
CA ASN A 347 -25.89 2.23 3.39
C ASN A 347 -25.76 3.14 4.63
N ARG A 348 -24.52 3.40 5.06
CA ARG A 348 -24.24 4.26 6.21
C ARG A 348 -24.44 5.76 5.91
N TYR A 349 -24.25 6.15 4.65
CA TYR A 349 -24.27 7.54 4.21
C TYR A 349 -25.15 7.74 2.97
N PRO A 350 -26.46 7.42 3.04
CA PRO A 350 -27.36 7.73 1.94
C PRO A 350 -27.51 9.26 1.80
N PRO A 351 -27.69 9.78 0.56
CA PRO A 351 -28.06 11.16 0.35
C PRO A 351 -29.30 11.53 1.18
N ARG A 352 -29.19 12.61 1.96
CA ARG A 352 -30.26 13.09 2.85
C ARG A 352 -30.34 14.60 2.80
N ALA A 353 -31.51 15.13 3.14
CA ALA A 353 -31.68 16.57 3.28
C ALA A 353 -30.82 17.12 4.43
N GLY A 354 -30.31 18.34 4.26
CA GLY A 354 -29.62 19.08 5.31
C GLY A 354 -30.53 19.43 6.48
N THR A 355 -29.93 19.78 7.61
CA THR A 355 -30.65 20.09 8.85
C THR A 355 -30.89 21.59 9.08
N ASP A 356 -30.46 22.44 8.14
CA ASP A 356 -30.44 23.91 8.27
C ASP A 356 -31.79 24.59 7.96
N GLY A 357 -32.89 23.88 8.14
CA GLY A 357 -34.25 24.40 7.95
C GLY A 357 -34.60 24.69 6.48
N ALA A 358 -35.30 25.80 6.23
CA ALA A 358 -35.90 26.10 4.92
C ALA A 358 -34.90 26.30 3.77
N ASN A 359 -33.62 26.56 4.08
CA ASN A 359 -32.55 26.75 3.09
C ASN A 359 -31.65 25.51 2.95
N ALA A 360 -31.99 24.40 3.61
CA ALA A 360 -31.20 23.18 3.54
C ALA A 360 -31.27 22.57 2.14
N LEU A 361 -30.14 22.01 1.68
CA LEU A 361 -30.12 21.15 0.50
C LEU A 361 -31.12 20.00 0.70
N THR A 362 -31.94 19.74 -0.30
CA THR A 362 -32.81 18.57 -0.34
C THR A 362 -31.97 17.32 -0.58
N ALA A 363 -32.53 16.14 -0.26
CA ALA A 363 -31.87 14.87 -0.54
C ALA A 363 -31.56 14.68 -2.04
N THR A 364 -32.45 15.14 -2.93
CA THR A 364 -32.27 15.09 -4.37
C THR A 364 -31.15 16.01 -4.86
N GLU A 365 -31.02 17.21 -4.29
CA GLU A 365 -29.90 18.10 -4.60
C GLU A 365 -28.58 17.51 -4.12
N ALA A 366 -28.53 16.96 -2.90
CA ALA A 366 -27.35 16.30 -2.38
C ALA A 366 -26.92 15.10 -3.25
N GLU A 367 -27.87 14.27 -3.67
CA GLU A 367 -27.62 13.16 -4.60
C GLU A 367 -27.07 13.66 -5.93
N THR A 368 -27.68 14.70 -6.52
CA THR A 368 -27.26 15.25 -7.81
C THR A 368 -25.84 15.80 -7.74
N ILE A 369 -25.51 16.55 -6.68
CA ILE A 369 -24.16 17.10 -6.46
C ILE A 369 -23.13 15.96 -6.36
N LEU A 370 -23.41 14.94 -5.55
CA LEU A 370 -22.51 13.80 -5.39
C LEU A 370 -22.33 13.03 -6.70
N ARG A 371 -23.41 12.85 -7.47
CA ARG A 371 -23.38 12.18 -8.77
C ARG A 371 -22.49 12.92 -9.77
N GLU A 372 -22.64 14.24 -9.89
CA GLU A 372 -21.81 15.03 -10.79
C GLU A 372 -20.35 15.06 -10.33
N ALA A 373 -20.10 15.10 -9.02
CA ALA A 373 -18.75 14.98 -8.46
C ALA A 373 -18.09 13.64 -8.85
N LEU A 374 -18.81 12.51 -8.73
CA LEU A 374 -18.32 11.19 -9.14
C LEU A 374 -18.01 11.13 -10.65
N LYS A 375 -18.86 11.72 -11.50
CA LYS A 375 -18.60 11.81 -12.94
C LYS A 375 -17.31 12.58 -13.24
N ILE A 376 -17.06 13.68 -12.53
CA ILE A 376 -15.82 14.46 -12.68
C ILE A 376 -14.62 13.63 -12.20
N ALA A 377 -14.72 12.99 -11.04
CA ALA A 377 -13.65 12.15 -10.49
C ALA A 377 -13.26 11.02 -11.45
N ASN A 378 -14.25 10.33 -12.02
CA ASN A 378 -14.02 9.26 -13.00
C ASN A 378 -13.38 9.76 -14.29
N ARG A 379 -13.70 10.99 -14.75
CA ARG A 379 -13.06 11.60 -15.92
C ARG A 379 -11.65 12.10 -15.66
N ALA A 380 -11.35 12.46 -14.41
CA ALA A 380 -10.03 12.95 -13.99
C ALA A 380 -9.05 11.82 -13.63
N ARG A 381 -9.54 10.58 -13.53
CA ARG A 381 -8.71 9.40 -13.29
C ARG A 381 -7.83 9.17 -14.52
N ALA A 382 -6.52 9.26 -14.32
CA ALA A 382 -5.49 9.07 -15.35
C ALA A 382 -5.36 7.62 -15.77
#